data_AF-A0A534P2L8-F1
#
_entry.id   AF-A0A534P2L8-F1
#
_cell.length_a   1.000
_cell.length_b   1.000
_cell.length_c   1.000
_cell.angle_alpha   90.00
_cell.angle_beta   90.00
_cell.angle_gamma   90.00
#
_symmetry.space_group_name_H-M   'P 1'
#
loop_
_entity.id
_entity.type
_entity.pdbx_description
1 polymer ?
#
loop_
_entity_poly.entity_id
_entity_poly.type
_entity_poly.pdbx_seq_one_letter_code
_entity_poly.pdbx_strand_id
1 'polypeptide(L)' 'MRLHIVDGTFELFRAHYSKRPAHPLKATRGLAQSLLALLANPAEQVTHVAVAFDNPIRSFR' A
#
# COMPACT_ATOMS: atom_id res chain seq x y z
N MET A 1 -16.75 2.39 -13.45
CA MET A 1 -15.54 1.65 -13.02
C MET A 1 -14.66 2.60 -12.21
N ARG A 2 -14.06 2.14 -11.11
CA ARG A 2 -13.17 2.93 -10.25
C ARG A 2 -11.83 2.21 -10.04
N LEU A 3 -10.75 2.90 -10.41
CA LEU A 3 -9.37 2.46 -10.28
C LEU A 3 -8.70 3.20 -9.12
N HIS A 4 -8.04 2.46 -8.23
CA HIS A 4 -7.17 3.02 -7.20
C HIS A 4 -5.71 2.76 -7.59
N ILE A 5 -4.89 3.81 -7.57
CA ILE A 5 -3.45 3.71 -7.78
C ILE A 5 -2.77 3.96 -6.43
N VAL A 6 -2.00 2.97 -5.98
CA VAL A 6 -1.33 2.98 -4.68
C VAL A 6 0.17 3.14 -4.92
N ASP A 7 0.78 4.06 -4.19
CA ASP A 7 2.24 4.16 -4.07
C ASP A 7 2.75 3.04 -3.14
N GLY A 8 3.22 1.96 -3.73
CA GLY A 8 3.71 0.79 -3.02
C GLY A 8 5.04 1.04 -2.30
N THR A 9 5.92 1.88 -2.85
CA THR A 9 7.19 2.25 -2.19
C THR A 9 6.89 2.97 -0.88
N PHE A 10 6.05 4.00 -0.95
CA PHE A 10 5.66 4.78 0.22
C PHE A 10 4.86 3.95 1.23
N GLU A 11 3.89 3.14 0.77
CA GLU A 11 3.06 2.36 1.68
C GLU A 11 3.85 1.27 2.43
N LEU A 12 4.84 0.63 1.77
CA LEU A 12 5.76 -0.28 2.46
C LEU A 12 6.59 0.44 3.52
N PHE A 13 7.14 1.61 3.20
CA PHE A 13 7.87 2.44 4.15
C PHE A 13 6.98 2.83 5.34
N ARG A 14 5.79 3.38 5.08
CA ARG A 14 4.81 3.77 6.10
C ARG A 14 4.43 2.60 7.00
N ALA A 15 4.17 1.43 6.42
CA ALA A 15 3.83 0.22 7.17
C ALA A 15 4.99 -0.26 8.06
N HIS A 16 6.23 -0.24 7.56
CA HIS A 16 7.43 -0.60 8.32
C HIS A 16 7.61 0.26 9.58
N TYR A 17 7.47 1.59 9.43
CA TYR A 17 7.69 2.56 10.51
C TYR A 17 6.45 2.89 11.34
N SER A 18 5.31 2.27 11.06
CA SER A 18 4.07 2.47 11.83
C SER A 18 4.20 2.03 13.30
N LYS A 19 3.41 2.62 14.21
CA LYS A 19 3.32 2.19 15.62
C LYS A 19 2.50 0.90 15.75
N ARG A 20 3.11 -0.23 15.38
CA ARG A 20 2.56 -1.59 15.48
C ARG A 20 3.62 -2.53 16.09
N PRO A 21 3.21 -3.63 16.75
CA PRO A 21 4.13 -4.62 17.29
C PRO A 21 5.19 -5.05 16.28
N ALA A 22 6.42 -5.28 16.76
CA ALA A 22 7.53 -5.71 15.90
C ALA A 22 7.21 -7.07 15.28
N HIS A 23 7.39 -7.19 13.97
CA HIS A 23 7.22 -8.43 13.23
C HIS A 23 8.12 -8.41 11.98
N PRO A 24 8.81 -9.51 11.61
CA PRO A 24 9.70 -9.53 10.44
C PRO A 24 9.01 -9.10 9.14
N LEU A 25 7.73 -9.46 8.98
CA LEU A 25 6.91 -9.12 7.80
C LEU A 25 5.97 -7.92 8.03
N LYS A 26 6.29 -7.02 8.97
CA LYS A 26 5.40 -5.91 9.35
C LYS A 26 5.00 -5.03 8.18
N ALA A 27 5.94 -4.70 7.28
CA ALA A 27 5.68 -3.88 6.11
C ALA A 27 4.69 -4.56 5.16
N THR A 28 5.00 -5.79 4.74
CA THR A 28 4.16 -6.59 3.83
C THR A 28 2.76 -6.83 4.40
N ARG A 29 2.67 -7.25 5.66
CA ARG A 29 1.38 -7.47 6.32
C ARG A 29 0.59 -6.17 6.44
N GLY A 30 1.26 -5.06 6.78
CA GLY A 30 0.63 -3.76 6.90
C GLY A 30 0.05 -3.27 5.57
N LEU A 31 0.79 -3.38 4.48
CA LEU A 31 0.30 -3.05 3.13
C LEU A 31 -0.87 -3.96 2.73
N ALA A 32 -0.74 -5.28 2.89
CA ALA A 32 -1.81 -6.21 2.56
C ALA A 32 -3.11 -5.91 3.35
N GLN A 33 -3.00 -5.61 4.64
CA GLN A 33 -4.13 -5.21 5.47
C GLN A 33 -4.78 -3.91 5.00
N SER A 34 -3.99 -2.90 4.62
CA SER A 34 -4.52 -1.64 4.08
C SER A 34 -5.25 -1.86 2.75
N LEU A 35 -4.70 -2.69 1.86
CA LEU A 35 -5.35 -3.03 0.59
C LEU A 35 -6.66 -3.80 0.80
N LEU A 36 -6.68 -4.77 1.71
CA LEU A 36 -7.91 -5.49 2.07
C LEU A 36 -8.98 -4.54 2.64
N ALA A 37 -8.58 -3.59 3.50
CA ALA A 37 -9.50 -2.59 4.04
C ALA A 37 -10.06 -1.67 2.94
N LEU A 38 -9.24 -1.29 1.96
CA LEU A 38 -9.69 -0.53 0.78
C LEU A 38 -10.72 -1.33 -0.03
N LEU A 39 -10.44 -2.59 -0.33
CA LEU A 39 -11.35 -3.48 -1.08
C LEU A 39 -12.66 -3.75 -0.34
N ALA A 40 -12.60 -3.87 0.99
CA ALA A 40 -13.78 -4.13 1.82
C ALA A 40 -14.66 -2.89 2.03
N ASN A 41 -14.20 -1.68 1.69
CA ASN A 41 -14.96 -0.46 1.89
C ASN A 41 -16.06 -0.30 0.81
N PRO A 42 -17.35 -0.41 1.17
CA PRO A 42 -18.44 -0.32 0.19
C PRO A 42 -18.54 1.06 -0.47
N ALA A 43 -18.09 2.12 0.21
CA ALA A 43 -18.11 3.47 -0.33
C ALA A 43 -17.08 3.69 -1.45
N GLU A 44 -16.01 2.89 -1.47
CA GLU A 44 -15.00 2.98 -2.52
C GLU A 44 -15.49 2.31 -3.80
N GLN A 45 -16.32 1.26 -3.74
CA GLN A 45 -16.78 0.55 -4.95
C GLN A 45 -15.60 0.18 -5.86
N VAL A 46 -14.54 -0.38 -5.25
CA VAL A 46 -13.29 -0.69 -5.94
C VAL A 46 -13.55 -1.71 -7.04
N THR A 47 -13.15 -1.37 -8.26
CA THR A 47 -13.18 -2.33 -9.37
C THR A 47 -11.80 -2.80 -9.77
N HIS A 48 -10.78 -1.95 -9.60
CA HIS A 48 -9.39 -2.22 -9.97
C HIS A 48 -8.45 -1.56 -8.96
N VAL A 49 -7.32 -2.21 -8.70
CA VAL A 49 -6.21 -1.65 -7.93
C VAL A 49 -4.92 -1.88 -8.69
N ALA A 50 -4.13 -0.82 -8.85
CA ALA A 50 -2.76 -0.90 -9.33
C ALA A 50 -1.81 -0.42 -8.23
N VAL A 51 -0.72 -1.15 -8.01
CA VAL A 51 0.31 -0.78 -7.04
C VAL A 51 1.59 -0.49 -7.81
N ALA A 52 2.06 0.75 -7.74
CA ALA A 52 3.28 1.18 -8.38
C ALA A 52 4.46 1.10 -7.41
N PHE A 53 5.61 0.69 -7.90
CA PHE A 53 6.86 0.68 -7.14
C PHE A 53 7.92 1.41 -7.94
N ASP A 54 8.76 2.16 -7.23
CA ASP A 54 9.91 2.82 -7.84
C ASP A 54 10.95 1.77 -8.24
N ASN A 55 11.19 1.63 -9.54
CA ASN A 55 12.20 0.71 -10.06
C ASN A 55 12.85 1.26 -11.34
N PRO A 56 14.09 1.78 -11.28
CA PRO A 56 14.93 1.96 -10.08
C PRO A 56 14.47 3.17 -9.22
N ILE A 57 14.86 3.18 -7.94
CA ILE A 57 14.66 4.36 -7.07
C ILE A 57 15.68 5.44 -7.48
N ARG A 58 15.23 6.45 -8.24
CA ARG A 58 16.03 7.59 -8.69
C ARG A 58 15.30 8.89 -8.39
N SER A 59 15.95 9.83 -7.69
CA SER A 59 15.51 11.22 -7.70
C SER A 59 16.01 11.89 -8.98
N PHE A 60 15.11 12.53 -9.72
CA PHE A 60 15.44 13.44 -10.83
C PHE A 60 15.21 14.92 -10.47
N ARG A 61 14.79 15.18 -9.22
CA ARG A 61 14.80 16.50 -8.61
C ARG A 61 16.18 16.82 -8.06
#